data_AF-A0A7X7QGX9-F1
#
_entry.id   AF-A0A7X7QGX9-F1
#
_cell.length_a   1.000
_cell.length_b   1.000
_cell.length_c   1.000
_cell.angle_alpha   90.00
_cell.angle_beta   90.00
_cell.angle_gamma   90.00
#
_symmetry.space_group_name_H-M   'P 1'
#
loop_
_entity.id
_entity.type
_entity.pdbx_description
1 polymer ?
#
loop_
_entity_poly.entity_id
_entity_poly.type
_entity_poly.pdbx_seq_one_letter_code
_entity_poly.pdbx_strand_id
1 'polypeptide(L)'
;MTRPIALFFVLLVFVSAAGAALAEGPKYRALTDVPFTDVTLEDGFWEPRLETNRLKSLPHTLRYCRETGRIDNFAKAAGLIDGKFEGYFFNDSDVYKVLEGAAYSLAAHPDPKLEREVDEIIASIAAAQQPDGYLNTHFTLTAPDERWTNIKIKHELYCAGHLIEAAVAHFQAAGKRSLLDVAEKFADHIDGVFGPDKL
;
A
#
# COMPACT_ATOMS: atom_id res chain seq x y z
N MET A 1 -72.81 58.42 -1.49
CA MET A 1 -71.54 58.72 -2.20
C MET A 1 -70.70 57.46 -2.24
N THR A 2 -70.49 56.96 -3.46
CA THR A 2 -69.99 55.65 -3.85
C THR A 2 -68.52 55.43 -3.49
N ARG A 3 -68.21 54.34 -2.77
CA ARG A 3 -66.85 53.82 -2.59
C ARG A 3 -66.53 52.84 -3.72
N PRO A 4 -65.35 52.90 -4.36
CA PRO A 4 -64.99 52.02 -5.47
C PRO A 4 -64.61 50.62 -4.98
N ILE A 5 -65.06 49.60 -5.72
CA ILE A 5 -64.71 48.19 -5.53
C ILE A 5 -63.36 47.96 -6.22
N ALA A 6 -62.33 47.64 -5.44
CA ALA A 6 -61.04 47.20 -5.97
C ALA A 6 -61.09 45.68 -6.18
N LEU A 7 -61.05 45.24 -7.44
CA LEU A 7 -60.89 43.84 -7.81
C LEU A 7 -59.43 43.42 -7.57
N PHE A 8 -59.19 42.54 -6.60
CA PHE A 8 -57.93 41.83 -6.43
C PHE A 8 -57.91 40.61 -7.36
N PHE A 9 -57.06 40.64 -8.39
CA PHE A 9 -56.72 39.44 -9.18
C PHE A 9 -55.67 38.63 -8.40
N VAL A 10 -56.06 37.47 -7.87
CA VAL A 10 -55.12 36.48 -7.32
C VAL A 10 -54.62 35.62 -8.47
N LEU A 11 -53.36 35.78 -8.84
CA LEU A 11 -52.67 34.92 -9.80
C LEU A 11 -52.22 33.64 -9.09
N LEU A 12 -52.97 32.55 -9.27
CA LEU A 12 -52.59 31.21 -8.81
C LEU A 12 -51.54 30.61 -9.77
N VAL A 13 -50.27 30.65 -9.38
CA VAL A 13 -49.20 29.94 -10.08
C VAL A 13 -49.22 28.48 -9.63
N PHE A 14 -49.67 27.58 -10.51
CA PHE A 14 -49.50 26.14 -10.33
C PHE A 14 -48.05 25.78 -10.64
N VAL A 15 -47.22 25.62 -9.61
CA VAL A 15 -45.91 24.97 -9.74
C VAL A 15 -46.18 23.47 -9.87
N SER A 16 -46.13 22.97 -11.11
CA SER A 16 -46.05 21.54 -11.38
C SER A 16 -44.74 21.01 -10.83
N ALA A 17 -44.76 20.42 -9.64
CA ALA A 17 -43.70 19.56 -9.14
C ALA A 17 -43.68 18.26 -9.97
N ALA A 18 -43.16 18.34 -11.20
CA ALA A 18 -42.73 17.16 -11.91
C ALA A 18 -41.47 16.66 -11.18
N GLY A 19 -41.67 15.79 -10.20
CA GLY A 19 -40.59 15.00 -9.62
C GLY A 19 -39.93 14.24 -10.76
N ALA A 20 -38.78 14.72 -11.21
CA ALA A 20 -37.89 13.93 -12.03
C ALA A 20 -37.46 12.76 -11.14
N ALA A 21 -38.15 11.63 -11.25
CA ALA A 21 -37.62 10.36 -10.81
C ALA A 21 -36.30 10.20 -11.56
N LEU A 22 -35.19 10.43 -10.86
CA LEU A 22 -33.88 10.03 -11.35
C LEU A 22 -34.01 8.55 -11.65
N ALA A 23 -33.96 8.20 -12.94
CA ALA A 23 -33.99 6.81 -13.36
C ALA A 23 -32.89 6.08 -12.58
N GLU A 24 -33.27 5.04 -11.82
CA GLU A 24 -32.28 4.14 -11.22
C GLU A 24 -31.37 3.69 -12.37
N GLY A 25 -30.10 4.10 -12.32
CA GLY A 25 -29.09 3.63 -13.25
C GLY A 25 -29.06 2.10 -13.29
N PRO A 26 -28.48 1.48 -14.33
CA PRO A 26 -28.45 0.03 -14.43
C PRO A 26 -27.95 -0.58 -13.12
N LYS A 27 -28.73 -1.51 -12.55
CA LYS A 27 -28.34 -2.27 -11.35
C LYS A 27 -27.17 -3.16 -11.74
N TYR A 28 -25.96 -2.61 -11.65
CA TYR A 28 -24.75 -3.40 -11.78
C TYR A 28 -24.80 -4.48 -10.69
N ARG A 29 -24.63 -5.74 -11.09
CA ARG A 29 -24.48 -6.84 -10.14
C ARG A 29 -23.20 -6.56 -9.35
N ALA A 30 -23.28 -6.57 -8.03
CA ALA A 30 -22.09 -6.50 -7.20
C ALA A 30 -21.22 -7.71 -7.57
N LEU A 31 -20.04 -7.44 -8.13
CA LEU A 31 -19.03 -8.46 -8.40
C LEU A 31 -18.16 -8.59 -7.16
N THR A 32 -17.87 -9.82 -6.76
CA THR A 32 -16.85 -10.13 -5.76
C THR A 32 -15.63 -10.66 -6.49
N ASP A 33 -14.46 -10.21 -6.08
CA ASP A 33 -13.19 -10.77 -6.53
C ASP A 33 -13.05 -12.23 -6.08
N VAL A 34 -12.25 -12.99 -6.83
CA VAL A 34 -11.80 -14.33 -6.44
C VAL A 34 -10.37 -14.18 -5.94
N PRO A 35 -10.07 -14.53 -4.68
CA PRO A 35 -8.71 -14.44 -4.15
C PRO A 35 -7.73 -15.23 -5.00
N PHE A 36 -6.52 -14.71 -5.19
CA PHE A 36 -5.48 -15.41 -5.93
C PHE A 36 -5.07 -16.74 -5.28
N THR A 37 -5.27 -16.88 -3.96
CA THR A 37 -5.07 -18.11 -3.19
C THR A 37 -6.04 -19.22 -3.56
N ASP A 38 -7.18 -18.87 -4.17
CA ASP A 38 -8.23 -19.82 -4.57
C ASP A 38 -8.14 -20.21 -6.06
N VAL A 39 -7.07 -19.78 -6.74
CA VAL A 39 -6.88 -19.99 -8.19
C VAL A 39 -5.57 -20.73 -8.44
N THR A 40 -5.66 -21.87 -9.11
CA THR A 40 -4.49 -22.62 -9.62
C THR A 40 -4.42 -22.50 -11.13
N LEU A 41 -3.25 -22.12 -11.65
CA LEU A 41 -2.99 -21.96 -13.08
C LEU A 41 -2.09 -23.11 -13.58
N GLU A 42 -2.66 -23.99 -14.39
CA GLU A 42 -2.01 -25.22 -14.92
C GLU A 42 -1.98 -25.24 -16.46
N ASP A 43 -1.94 -24.05 -17.08
CA ASP A 43 -1.96 -23.93 -18.55
C ASP A 43 -0.56 -23.81 -19.16
N GLY A 44 -0.46 -23.99 -20.48
CA GLY A 44 0.81 -23.91 -21.20
C GLY A 44 1.38 -22.49 -21.39
N PHE A 45 0.73 -21.44 -20.88
CA PHE A 45 1.12 -20.05 -21.12
C PHE A 45 1.56 -19.30 -19.84
N TRP A 46 0.77 -19.37 -18.78
CA TRP A 46 0.97 -18.72 -17.50
C TRP A 46 1.79 -19.55 -16.52
N GLU A 47 1.56 -20.87 -16.43
CA GLU A 47 2.32 -21.74 -15.54
C GLU A 47 3.84 -21.60 -15.76
N PRO A 48 4.37 -21.61 -17.01
CA PRO A 48 5.81 -21.44 -17.23
C PRO A 48 6.35 -20.07 -16.79
N ARG A 49 5.51 -19.03 -16.77
CA ARG A 49 5.91 -17.67 -16.33
C ARG A 49 5.97 -17.58 -14.82
N LEU A 50 5.01 -18.19 -14.13
CA LEU A 50 5.02 -18.30 -12.67
C LEU A 50 6.22 -19.11 -12.19
N GLU A 51 6.51 -20.24 -12.85
CA GLU A 51 7.69 -21.05 -12.55
C GLU A 51 8.99 -20.30 -12.84
N THR A 52 9.07 -19.54 -13.95
CA THR A 52 10.23 -18.68 -14.22
C THR A 52 10.39 -17.62 -13.13
N ASN A 53 9.31 -17.00 -12.69
CA ASN A 53 9.35 -16.02 -11.62
C ASN A 53 9.86 -16.63 -10.30
N ARG A 54 9.28 -17.75 -9.88
CA ARG A 54 9.64 -18.49 -8.66
C ARG A 54 11.07 -18.99 -8.66
N LEU A 55 11.52 -19.59 -9.77
CA LEU A 55 12.80 -20.29 -9.85
C LEU A 55 13.96 -19.39 -10.29
N LYS A 56 13.69 -18.24 -10.94
CA LYS A 56 14.73 -17.37 -11.54
C LYS A 56 14.62 -15.94 -11.09
N SER A 57 13.48 -15.27 -11.35
CA SER A 57 13.36 -13.83 -11.10
C SER A 57 13.43 -13.50 -9.61
N LEU A 58 12.65 -14.18 -8.78
CA LEU A 58 12.56 -13.91 -7.35
C LEU A 58 13.89 -14.19 -6.61
N PRO A 59 14.58 -15.33 -6.82
CA PRO A 59 15.90 -15.54 -6.24
C PRO A 59 16.94 -14.52 -6.74
N HIS A 60 16.81 -14.05 -7.99
CA HIS A 60 17.69 -13.02 -8.53
C HIS A 60 17.47 -11.67 -7.84
N THR A 61 16.22 -11.23 -7.70
CA THR A 61 15.90 -9.92 -7.10
C THR A 61 16.21 -9.88 -5.61
N LEU A 62 15.94 -10.95 -4.87
CA LEU A 62 16.33 -11.08 -3.45
C LEU A 62 17.85 -10.96 -3.27
N ARG A 63 18.62 -11.73 -4.05
CA ARG A 63 20.08 -11.64 -4.03
C ARG A 63 20.57 -10.24 -4.37
N TYR A 64 20.00 -9.61 -5.41
CA TYR A 64 20.40 -8.26 -5.81
C TYR A 64 20.07 -7.22 -4.73
N CYS A 65 18.94 -7.35 -4.03
CA CYS A 65 18.60 -6.50 -2.89
C CYS A 65 19.60 -6.62 -1.74
N ARG A 66 20.14 -7.83 -1.50
CA ARG A 66 21.22 -8.05 -0.53
C ARG A 66 22.53 -7.42 -1.03
N GLU A 67 22.99 -7.80 -2.22
CA GLU A 67 24.28 -7.38 -2.79
C GLU A 67 24.42 -5.87 -2.99
N THR A 68 23.29 -5.17 -3.17
CA THR A 68 23.26 -3.70 -3.38
C THR A 68 22.85 -2.93 -2.12
N GLY A 69 22.86 -3.56 -0.95
CA GLY A 69 22.68 -2.91 0.34
C GLY A 69 21.24 -2.48 0.66
N ARG A 70 20.25 -2.82 -0.18
CA ARG A 70 18.84 -2.44 0.04
C ARG A 70 18.27 -3.07 1.32
N ILE A 71 18.57 -4.35 1.55
CA ILE A 71 18.16 -5.04 2.78
C ILE A 71 18.99 -4.53 3.98
N ASP A 72 20.29 -4.34 3.79
CA ASP A 72 21.19 -3.88 4.85
C ASP A 72 20.84 -2.47 5.37
N ASN A 73 20.23 -1.61 4.54
CA ASN A 73 19.75 -0.30 4.97
C ASN A 73 18.75 -0.39 6.14
N PHE A 74 17.93 -1.43 6.22
CA PHE A 74 17.04 -1.64 7.36
C PHE A 74 17.83 -2.00 8.63
N ALA A 75 18.79 -2.92 8.53
CA ALA A 75 19.64 -3.28 9.66
C ALA A 75 20.49 -2.09 10.16
N LYS A 76 20.98 -1.25 9.24
CA LYS A 76 21.67 0.01 9.56
C LYS A 76 20.73 0.98 10.26
N ALA A 77 19.52 1.20 9.73
CA ALA A 77 18.52 2.09 10.32
C ALA A 77 18.06 1.63 11.71
N ALA A 78 18.08 0.32 11.96
CA ALA A 78 17.81 -0.29 13.26
C ALA A 78 19.00 -0.23 14.23
N GLY A 79 20.19 0.21 13.79
CA GLY A 79 21.43 0.19 14.59
C GLY A 79 21.96 -1.22 14.87
N LEU A 80 21.54 -2.23 14.10
CA LEU A 80 22.01 -3.61 14.25
C LEU A 80 23.39 -3.82 13.61
N ILE A 81 23.71 -3.02 12.60
CA ILE A 81 25.03 -2.96 11.96
C ILE A 81 25.42 -1.50 11.73
N ASP A 82 26.73 -1.22 11.77
CA ASP A 82 27.26 0.10 11.44
C ASP A 82 27.23 0.33 9.92
N GLY A 83 26.93 1.54 9.49
CA GLY A 83 27.00 1.92 8.08
C GLY A 83 26.23 3.18 7.74
N LYS A 84 26.43 3.68 6.51
CA LYS A 84 25.63 4.75 5.92
C LYS A 84 24.56 4.17 4.99
N PHE A 85 23.52 4.94 4.74
CA PHE A 85 22.52 4.60 3.72
C PHE A 85 23.17 4.40 2.35
N GLU A 86 22.70 3.40 1.61
CA GLU A 86 23.16 3.08 0.25
C GLU A 86 22.03 3.11 -0.78
N GLY A 87 22.33 3.69 -1.95
CA GLY A 87 21.43 3.74 -3.11
C GLY A 87 20.51 4.96 -3.14
N TYR A 88 19.31 4.82 -3.67
CA TYR A 88 18.36 5.91 -3.86
C TYR A 88 17.33 5.96 -2.73
N PHE A 89 16.84 7.15 -2.39
CA PHE A 89 15.90 7.39 -1.29
C PHE A 89 14.59 6.58 -1.34
N PHE A 90 14.26 5.94 -2.47
CA PHE A 90 13.11 5.05 -2.64
C PHE A 90 13.47 3.54 -2.62
N ASN A 91 14.72 3.17 -2.35
CA ASN A 91 15.21 1.79 -2.44
C ASN A 91 14.49 0.82 -1.50
N ASP A 92 13.93 1.30 -0.38
CA ASP A 92 13.09 0.48 0.51
C ASP A 92 11.95 -0.20 -0.26
N SER A 93 11.38 0.49 -1.26
CA SER A 93 10.31 -0.05 -2.09
C SER A 93 10.71 -1.28 -2.89
N ASP A 94 11.98 -1.40 -3.29
CA ASP A 94 12.45 -2.58 -4.04
C ASP A 94 12.37 -3.82 -3.16
N VAL A 95 12.68 -3.70 -1.87
CA VAL A 95 12.53 -4.80 -0.91
C VAL A 95 11.05 -5.12 -0.73
N TYR A 96 10.18 -4.12 -0.54
CA TYR A 96 8.75 -4.35 -0.36
C TYR A 96 8.11 -5.06 -1.56
N LYS A 97 8.35 -4.60 -2.79
CA LYS A 97 7.85 -5.24 -4.01
C LYS A 97 8.35 -6.69 -4.18
N VAL A 98 9.60 -6.97 -3.77
CA VAL A 98 10.14 -8.33 -3.79
C VAL A 98 9.46 -9.22 -2.76
N LEU A 99 9.17 -8.69 -1.56
CA LEU A 99 8.41 -9.42 -0.52
C LEU A 99 6.97 -9.68 -0.97
N GLU A 100 6.33 -8.73 -1.66
CA GLU A 100 5.00 -8.92 -2.25
C GLU A 100 5.01 -10.09 -3.26
N GLY A 101 5.98 -10.10 -4.18
CA GLY A 101 6.16 -11.21 -5.11
C GLY A 101 6.47 -12.56 -4.44
N ALA A 102 7.23 -12.53 -3.34
CA ALA A 102 7.50 -13.72 -2.53
C ALA A 102 6.22 -14.25 -1.85
N ALA A 103 5.38 -13.37 -1.33
CA ALA A 103 4.10 -13.74 -0.74
C ALA A 103 3.19 -14.46 -1.74
N TYR A 104 3.01 -13.90 -2.94
CA TYR A 104 2.24 -14.56 -4.00
C TYR A 104 2.84 -15.92 -4.38
N SER A 105 4.17 -16.01 -4.49
CA SER A 105 4.84 -17.27 -4.78
C SER A 105 4.65 -18.32 -3.70
N LEU A 106 4.68 -17.94 -2.41
CA LEU A 106 4.53 -18.85 -1.27
C LEU A 106 3.10 -19.38 -1.14
N ALA A 107 2.11 -18.54 -1.45
CA ALA A 107 0.71 -18.98 -1.48
C ALA A 107 0.44 -20.00 -2.60
N ALA A 108 1.04 -19.79 -3.78
CA ALA A 108 0.90 -20.75 -4.88
C ALA A 108 1.77 -22.01 -4.70
N HIS A 109 2.97 -21.86 -4.13
CA HIS A 109 3.93 -22.94 -3.93
C HIS A 109 4.71 -22.75 -2.62
N PRO A 110 4.31 -23.44 -1.54
CA PRO A 110 5.03 -23.37 -0.27
C PRO A 110 6.52 -23.71 -0.41
N ASP A 111 7.38 -22.89 0.19
CA ASP A 111 8.82 -23.08 0.22
C ASP A 111 9.37 -22.62 1.59
N PRO A 112 9.66 -23.56 2.52
CA PRO A 112 10.12 -23.22 3.86
C PRO A 112 11.45 -22.46 3.90
N LYS A 113 12.26 -22.51 2.84
CA LYS A 113 13.52 -21.76 2.77
C LYS A 113 13.24 -20.30 2.43
N LEU A 114 12.41 -20.06 1.42
CA LEU A 114 11.98 -18.71 1.04
C LEU A 114 11.19 -18.05 2.19
N GLU A 115 10.31 -18.80 2.85
CA GLU A 115 9.53 -18.30 3.99
C GLU A 115 10.44 -17.79 5.12
N ARG A 116 11.49 -18.53 5.48
CA ARG A 116 12.47 -18.09 6.49
C ARG A 116 13.21 -16.82 6.05
N GLU A 117 13.63 -16.76 4.79
CA GLU A 117 14.30 -15.57 4.25
C GLU A 117 13.37 -14.34 4.27
N VAL A 118 12.09 -14.51 3.95
CA VAL A 118 11.07 -13.46 4.07
C VAL A 118 10.90 -13.01 5.51
N ASP A 119 10.77 -13.95 6.46
CA ASP A 119 10.62 -13.63 7.89
C ASP A 119 11.84 -12.87 8.44
N GLU A 120 13.06 -13.21 8.03
CA GLU A 120 14.31 -12.51 8.41
C GLU A 120 14.34 -11.06 7.88
N ILE A 121 13.91 -10.84 6.64
CA ILE A 121 13.84 -9.51 6.05
C ILE A 121 12.75 -8.68 6.77
N ILE A 122 11.58 -9.25 7.02
CA ILE A 122 10.50 -8.59 7.76
C ILE A 122 10.96 -8.20 9.17
N ALA A 123 11.71 -9.06 9.86
CA ALA A 123 12.27 -8.74 11.17
C ALA A 123 13.22 -7.52 11.11
N SER A 124 14.03 -7.40 10.05
CA SER A 124 14.91 -6.25 9.84
C SER A 124 14.12 -4.97 9.56
N ILE A 125 13.06 -5.05 8.74
CA ILE A 125 12.14 -3.95 8.47
C ILE A 125 11.46 -3.48 9.77
N ALA A 126 10.94 -4.41 10.56
CA ALA A 126 10.29 -4.12 11.83
C ALA A 126 11.26 -3.46 12.84
N ALA A 127 12.51 -3.91 12.88
CA ALA A 127 13.54 -3.32 13.75
C ALA A 127 13.93 -1.88 13.33
N ALA A 128 13.80 -1.55 12.04
CA ALA A 128 14.10 -0.21 11.51
C ALA A 128 12.99 0.82 11.79
N GLN A 129 11.77 0.35 12.09
CA GLN A 129 10.61 1.23 12.33
C GLN A 129 10.82 2.04 13.60
N GLN A 130 10.62 3.36 13.48
CA GLN A 130 10.79 4.30 14.58
C GLN A 130 9.64 4.21 15.59
N PRO A 131 9.82 4.68 16.84
CA PRO A 131 8.79 4.57 17.88
C PRO A 131 7.45 5.24 17.55
N ASP A 132 7.47 6.25 16.69
CA ASP A 132 6.28 6.98 16.21
C ASP A 132 5.61 6.31 15.00
N GLY A 133 6.07 5.13 14.58
CA GLY A 133 5.57 4.39 13.42
C GLY A 133 6.25 4.74 12.10
N TYR A 134 7.08 5.79 12.05
CA TYR A 134 7.77 6.21 10.82
C TYR A 134 8.74 5.14 10.31
N LEU A 135 8.73 4.90 8.99
CA LEU A 135 9.67 3.98 8.35
C LEU A 135 10.11 4.48 6.97
N ASN A 136 11.33 5.00 6.90
CA ASN A 136 12.08 5.19 5.66
C ASN A 136 13.57 5.23 5.99
N THR A 137 14.34 4.28 5.48
CA THR A 137 15.75 4.11 5.89
C THR A 137 16.64 5.28 5.44
N HIS A 138 16.32 5.95 4.32
CA HIS A 138 17.06 7.13 3.86
C HIS A 138 16.95 8.28 4.87
N PHE A 139 15.72 8.64 5.25
CA PHE A 139 15.49 9.72 6.20
C PHE A 139 16.01 9.37 7.59
N THR A 140 15.78 8.14 8.07
CA THR A 140 16.33 7.69 9.36
C THR A 140 17.85 7.80 9.44
N LEU A 141 18.57 7.45 8.37
CA LEU A 141 20.04 7.40 8.38
C LEU A 141 20.73 8.69 7.90
N THR A 142 20.07 9.48 7.05
CA THR A 142 20.73 10.58 6.31
C THR A 142 20.18 11.96 6.65
N ALA A 143 18.86 12.08 6.83
CA ALA A 143 18.20 13.38 6.94
C ALA A 143 16.98 13.30 7.88
N PRO A 144 17.16 12.94 9.17
CA PRO A 144 16.04 12.65 10.07
C PRO A 144 15.13 13.86 10.32
N ASP A 145 15.65 15.08 10.17
CA ASP A 145 14.92 16.34 10.34
C ASP A 145 14.19 16.80 9.05
N GLU A 146 14.33 16.07 7.94
CA GLU A 146 13.74 16.42 6.64
C GLU A 146 12.51 15.58 6.26
N ARG A 147 11.99 14.76 7.20
CA ARG A 147 10.77 13.96 6.97
C ARG A 147 9.64 14.85 6.46
N TRP A 148 8.93 14.39 5.43
CA TRP A 148 7.77 15.05 4.84
C TRP A 148 7.99 16.43 4.22
N THR A 149 9.24 16.91 4.12
CA THR A 149 9.53 18.25 3.58
C THR A 149 9.46 18.34 2.06
N ASN A 150 9.58 17.20 1.35
CA ASN A 150 9.54 17.15 -0.12
C ASN A 150 8.81 15.89 -0.63
N ILE A 151 7.52 15.83 -0.34
CA ILE A 151 6.63 14.72 -0.72
C ILE A 151 6.58 14.52 -2.24
N LYS A 152 6.74 15.60 -3.02
CA LYS A 152 6.71 15.57 -4.48
C LYS A 152 7.81 14.70 -5.10
N ILE A 153 8.98 14.61 -4.47
CA ILE A 153 10.17 13.98 -5.07
C ILE A 153 10.77 12.90 -4.17
N LYS A 154 10.65 12.98 -2.84
CA LYS A 154 11.41 12.11 -1.93
C LYS A 154 10.75 10.76 -1.59
N HIS A 155 9.61 10.45 -2.20
CA HIS A 155 9.02 9.10 -2.24
C HIS A 155 8.72 8.46 -0.87
N GLU A 156 8.55 9.22 0.21
CA GLU A 156 8.17 8.67 1.52
C GLU A 156 6.80 7.95 1.44
N LEU A 157 5.78 8.62 0.88
CA LEU A 157 4.46 8.01 0.66
C LEU A 157 4.47 6.90 -0.40
N TYR A 158 5.38 6.97 -1.37
CA TYR A 158 5.55 5.92 -2.38
C TYR A 158 6.09 4.63 -1.75
N CYS A 159 7.12 4.74 -0.90
CA CYS A 159 7.63 3.60 -0.15
C CYS A 159 6.59 3.06 0.83
N ALA A 160 5.82 3.94 1.49
CA ALA A 160 4.71 3.53 2.36
C ALA A 160 3.66 2.71 1.60
N GLY A 161 3.28 3.15 0.39
CA GLY A 161 2.33 2.41 -0.45
C GLY A 161 2.81 0.99 -0.73
N HIS A 162 4.06 0.84 -1.19
CA HIS A 162 4.61 -0.49 -1.48
C HIS A 162 4.79 -1.37 -0.23
N LEU A 163 5.06 -0.78 0.94
CA LEU A 163 5.05 -1.51 2.20
C LEU A 163 3.65 -2.09 2.48
N ILE A 164 2.61 -1.29 2.31
CA ILE A 164 1.21 -1.70 2.54
C ILE A 164 0.81 -2.82 1.57
N GLU A 165 1.14 -2.70 0.27
CA GLU A 165 0.89 -3.76 -0.72
C GLU A 165 1.56 -5.08 -0.32
N ALA A 166 2.85 -5.04 0.02
CA ALA A 166 3.60 -6.21 0.46
C ALA A 166 3.02 -6.84 1.74
N ALA A 167 2.62 -6.00 2.69
CA ALA A 167 2.06 -6.42 3.96
C ALA A 167 0.71 -7.14 3.80
N VAL A 168 -0.18 -6.59 2.96
CA VAL A 168 -1.49 -7.21 2.65
C VAL A 168 -1.29 -8.54 1.93
N ALA A 169 -0.43 -8.58 0.90
CA ALA A 169 -0.13 -9.81 0.17
C ALA A 169 0.44 -10.89 1.10
N HIS A 170 1.39 -10.53 1.96
CA HIS A 170 1.98 -11.46 2.94
C HIS A 170 0.95 -11.98 3.96
N PHE A 171 0.07 -11.11 4.45
CA PHE A 171 -0.99 -11.51 5.36
C PHE A 171 -1.99 -12.46 4.68
N GLN A 172 -2.41 -12.16 3.45
CA GLN A 172 -3.31 -13.04 2.69
C GLN A 172 -2.67 -14.40 2.37
N ALA A 173 -1.38 -14.43 2.07
CA ALA A 173 -0.66 -15.66 1.73
C ALA A 173 -0.36 -16.56 2.94
N ALA A 174 0.06 -15.97 4.06
CA ALA A 174 0.60 -16.72 5.21
C ALA A 174 -0.21 -16.60 6.50
N GLY A 175 -1.19 -15.68 6.57
CA GLY A 175 -1.92 -15.34 7.79
C GLY A 175 -1.08 -14.65 8.87
N LYS A 176 0.20 -14.37 8.58
CA LYS A 176 1.15 -13.74 9.52
C LYS A 176 0.97 -12.22 9.53
N ARG A 177 0.95 -11.65 10.73
CA ARG A 177 0.80 -10.20 10.94
C ARG A 177 2.12 -9.43 11.06
N SER A 178 3.27 -10.11 11.04
CA SER A 178 4.59 -9.49 11.28
C SER A 178 4.89 -8.27 10.39
N LEU A 179 4.55 -8.31 9.10
CA LEU A 179 4.68 -7.17 8.20
C LEU A 179 3.45 -6.25 8.22
N LEU A 180 2.25 -6.81 8.46
CA LEU A 180 1.00 -6.06 8.54
C LEU A 180 0.99 -5.07 9.71
N ASP A 181 1.44 -5.49 10.89
CA ASP A 181 1.50 -4.62 12.06
C ASP A 181 2.51 -3.46 11.86
N VAL A 182 3.58 -3.67 11.07
CA VAL A 182 4.52 -2.61 10.68
C VAL A 182 3.85 -1.62 9.72
N ALA A 183 3.15 -2.12 8.71
CA ALA A 183 2.45 -1.29 7.73
C ALA A 183 1.32 -0.46 8.39
N GLU A 184 0.54 -1.07 9.29
CA GLU A 184 -0.52 -0.39 10.05
C GLU A 184 0.07 0.77 10.87
N LYS A 185 1.15 0.55 11.62
CA LYS A 185 1.82 1.62 12.38
C LYS A 185 2.32 2.76 11.50
N PHE A 186 2.83 2.46 10.30
CA PHE A 186 3.28 3.51 9.39
C PHE A 186 2.10 4.25 8.75
N ALA A 187 1.01 3.55 8.46
CA ALA A 187 -0.24 4.16 8.01
C ALA A 187 -0.84 5.07 9.10
N ASP A 188 -0.87 4.63 10.37
CA ASP A 188 -1.31 5.44 11.50
C ASP A 188 -0.42 6.68 11.69
N HIS A 189 0.90 6.54 11.52
CA HIS A 189 1.81 7.68 11.51
C HIS A 189 1.45 8.69 10.40
N ILE A 190 1.25 8.19 9.17
CA ILE A 190 0.89 9.02 8.02
C ILE A 190 -0.44 9.73 8.25
N ASP A 191 -1.46 9.03 8.75
CA ASP A 191 -2.75 9.66 9.10
C ASP A 191 -2.56 10.70 10.20
N GLY A 192 -1.70 10.46 11.19
CA GLY A 192 -1.35 11.43 12.21
C GLY A 192 -0.73 12.72 11.66
N VAL A 193 -0.01 12.65 10.55
CA VAL A 193 0.70 13.78 9.92
C VAL A 193 -0.15 14.51 8.88
N PHE A 194 -0.94 13.80 8.08
CA PHE A 194 -1.64 14.36 6.91
C PHE A 194 -3.15 14.34 7.07
N GLY A 195 -3.82 15.41 6.61
CA GLY A 195 -5.27 15.54 6.62
C GLY A 195 -5.74 16.98 6.77
N PRO A 196 -7.06 17.22 6.78
CA PRO A 196 -7.60 18.54 7.10
C PRO A 196 -7.04 19.02 8.45
N ASP A 197 -6.58 20.27 8.50
CA ASP A 197 -5.98 20.90 9.68
C ASP A 197 -4.66 20.27 10.18
N LYS A 198 -4.06 19.35 9.41
CA LYS A 198 -2.71 18.79 9.63
C LYS A 198 -1.73 19.32 8.56
N LEU A 199 -0.52 18.77 8.48
CA LEU A 199 0.55 19.22 7.58
C LEU A 199 0.13 19.25 6.10
#